data_AF-A0A931UE29-F1
#
_entry.id   AF-A0A931UE29-F1
#
_cell.length_a   1.000
_cell.length_b   1.000
_cell.length_c   1.000
_cell.angle_alpha   90.00
_cell.angle_beta   90.00
_cell.angle_gamma   90.00
#
_symmetry.space_group_name_H-M   'P 1'
#
loop_
_entity.id
_entity.type
_entity.pdbx_description
1 polymer ?
#
loop_
_entity_poly.entity_id
_entity_poly.type
_entity_poly.pdbx_seq_one_letter_code
_entity_poly.pdbx_strand_id
1 'polypeptide(L)'
;MPDGKPRVGAALISCRSCGGSGLQEIISLGEIPLANSLLGAEQLEEPEARYPLEAVFCPACSLVQITATVAPELLFRNYLYFSSFSATMLRHSQELAERLIRSRRLGAGSLAVEIASNDGYLLQYFVRAGIPVLGIEPALNIASVAEQKGVPTLTEFFGRELAGKLRDEGRQADVIIANNVLAHVADLGGFVEGIRILLKRDGVAVFEVPYVKDL
;
A
#
# COMPACT_ATOMS: atom_id res chain seq x y z
N MET A 1 -7.84 10.33 31.40
CA MET A 1 -6.41 10.65 31.19
C MET A 1 -5.59 9.53 31.82
N PRO A 2 -5.37 8.45 31.08
CA PRO A 2 -4.00 7.96 30.80
C PRO A 2 -3.94 7.37 29.36
N ASP A 3 -2.94 7.50 28.50
CA ASP A 3 -1.51 7.71 28.67
C ASP A 3 -1.03 8.89 27.81
N GLY A 4 -0.54 9.94 28.47
CA GLY A 4 0.05 11.11 27.82
C GLY A 4 1.38 10.78 27.15
N LYS A 5 1.34 10.16 25.97
CA LYS A 5 2.48 10.23 25.05
C LYS A 5 2.64 11.71 24.65
N PRO A 6 3.84 12.29 24.81
CA PRO A 6 4.06 13.69 24.46
C PRO A 6 3.70 13.89 23.00
N ARG A 7 2.92 14.94 22.69
CA ARG A 7 2.75 15.40 21.31
C ARG A 7 4.14 15.67 20.76
N VAL A 8 4.59 14.83 19.84
CA VAL A 8 5.83 15.08 19.11
C VAL A 8 5.48 16.19 18.14
N GLY A 9 5.72 17.44 18.54
CA GLY A 9 5.40 18.59 17.70
C GLY A 9 6.04 18.43 16.32
N ALA A 10 5.36 18.92 15.27
CA ALA A 10 5.75 18.76 13.86
C ALA A 10 7.26 18.98 13.59
N ALA A 11 7.90 19.88 14.35
CA ALA A 11 9.33 20.18 14.27
C ALA A 11 10.28 19.01 14.63
N LEU A 12 9.83 18.04 15.43
CA LEU A 12 10.61 16.89 15.90
C LEU A 12 10.49 15.66 15.00
N ILE A 13 9.68 15.73 13.94
CA ILE A 13 9.43 14.63 13.01
C ILE A 13 10.24 14.86 11.74
N SER A 14 10.88 13.79 11.26
CA SER A 14 11.59 13.81 9.98
C SER A 14 10.64 13.53 8.82
N CYS A 15 10.87 14.19 7.68
CA CYS A 15 10.16 13.88 6.45
C CYS A 15 10.41 12.43 6.01
N ARG A 16 9.35 11.64 5.78
CA ARG A 16 9.46 10.24 5.34
C ARG A 16 10.11 10.08 3.96
N SER A 17 10.09 11.12 3.13
CA SER A 17 10.68 11.08 1.79
C SER A 17 12.14 11.55 1.77
N CYS A 18 12.44 12.75 2.29
CA CYS A 18 13.78 13.34 2.17
C CYS A 18 14.60 13.33 3.47
N GLY A 19 14.03 12.90 4.59
CA GLY A 19 14.68 12.95 5.91
C GLY A 19 14.85 14.35 6.50
N GLY A 20 14.40 15.41 5.81
CA GLY A 20 14.48 16.78 6.29
C GLY A 20 13.66 17.02 7.57
N SER A 21 14.10 17.98 8.37
CA SER A 21 13.41 18.45 9.58
C SER A 21 12.65 19.76 9.33
N GLY A 22 11.99 20.30 10.36
CA GLY A 22 11.30 21.60 10.26
C GLY A 22 9.98 21.53 9.49
N LEU A 23 9.22 20.44 9.70
CA LEU A 23 7.91 20.28 9.10
C LEU A 23 6.93 21.32 9.67
N GLN A 24 6.05 21.81 8.79
CA GLN A 24 5.07 22.85 9.12
C GLN A 24 3.70 22.21 9.31
N GLU A 25 3.03 22.49 10.42
CA GLU A 25 1.65 22.03 10.63
C GLU A 25 0.70 22.66 9.62
N ILE A 26 -0.16 21.84 9.02
CA ILE A 26 -1.31 22.29 8.21
C ILE A 26 -2.56 22.29 9.06
N ILE A 27 -2.87 21.15 9.67
CA ILE A 27 -4.08 20.95 10.49
C ILE A 27 -3.86 19.83 11.52
N SER A 28 -4.42 20.02 12.71
CA SER A 28 -4.53 19.00 13.75
C SER A 28 -6.01 18.65 13.98
N LEU A 29 -6.36 17.37 13.81
CA LEU A 29 -7.68 16.82 14.12
C LEU A 29 -7.73 16.19 15.52
N GLY A 30 -6.61 16.23 16.26
CA GLY A 30 -6.48 15.68 17.60
C GLY A 30 -6.40 14.16 17.61
N GLU A 31 -6.76 13.55 18.74
CA GLU A 31 -6.74 12.10 18.92
C GLU A 31 -8.01 11.48 18.31
N ILE A 32 -7.87 10.57 17.36
CA ILE A 32 -9.00 9.86 16.74
C ILE A 32 -8.77 8.34 16.75
N PRO A 33 -9.83 7.53 16.74
CA PRO A 33 -9.69 6.08 16.57
C PRO A 33 -9.29 5.70 15.14
N LEU A 34 -8.94 4.43 14.95
CA LEU A 34 -8.63 3.88 13.62
C LEU A 34 -9.90 3.74 12.78
N ALA A 35 -9.92 4.38 11.60
CA ALA A 35 -11.12 4.48 10.76
C ALA A 35 -11.76 3.13 10.38
N ASN A 36 -10.97 2.06 10.22
CA ASN A 36 -11.43 0.74 9.83
C ASN A 36 -11.52 -0.27 10.99
N SER A 37 -11.33 0.17 12.24
CA SER A 37 -11.45 -0.68 13.42
C SER A 37 -12.90 -0.74 13.91
N LEU A 38 -13.78 -1.33 13.09
CA LEU A 38 -15.19 -1.46 13.43
C LEU A 38 -15.37 -2.37 14.66
N LEU A 39 -16.09 -1.87 15.67
CA LEU A 39 -16.30 -2.57 16.93
C LEU A 39 -17.49 -3.54 16.84
N GLY A 40 -17.31 -4.74 17.38
CA GLY A 40 -18.40 -5.67 17.69
C GLY A 40 -19.23 -5.22 18.90
N ALA A 41 -20.41 -5.82 19.07
CA ALA A 41 -21.31 -5.50 20.19
C ALA A 41 -20.66 -5.80 21.56
N GLU A 42 -19.83 -6.82 21.60
CA GLU A 42 -19.04 -7.25 22.76
C GLU A 42 -17.91 -6.30 23.12
N GLN A 43 -17.49 -5.44 22.20
CA GLN A 43 -16.34 -4.53 22.37
C GLN A 43 -16.79 -3.11 22.79
N LEU A 44 -18.09 -2.86 22.93
CA LEU A 44 -18.63 -1.52 23.19
C LEU A 44 -18.23 -0.95 24.57
N GLU A 45 -17.87 -1.82 25.51
CA GLU A 45 -17.40 -1.41 26.85
C GLU A 45 -15.87 -1.39 26.95
N GLU A 46 -15.15 -1.82 25.90
CA GLU A 46 -13.69 -1.85 25.88
C GLU A 46 -13.13 -0.46 25.54
N PRO A 47 -11.96 -0.09 26.10
CA PRO A 47 -11.31 1.17 25.74
C PRO A 47 -10.81 1.12 24.28
N GLU A 48 -11.22 2.11 23.49
CA GLU A 48 -10.78 2.26 22.10
C GLU A 48 -9.44 3.01 22.02
N ALA A 49 -8.46 2.43 21.31
CA ALA A 49 -7.18 3.07 21.08
C ALA A 49 -7.34 4.29 20.15
N ARG A 50 -6.72 5.41 20.54
CA ARG A 50 -6.72 6.66 19.78
C ARG A 50 -5.30 7.10 19.46
N TYR A 51 -5.17 7.79 18.34
CA TYR A 51 -3.88 8.26 17.81
C TYR A 51 -4.01 9.70 17.32
N PRO A 52 -2.94 10.51 17.41
CA PRO A 52 -2.96 11.86 16.89
C PRO A 52 -3.03 11.82 15.36
N LEU A 53 -3.99 12.57 14.80
CA LEU A 53 -4.10 12.84 13.37
C LEU A 53 -3.78 14.30 13.10
N GLU A 54 -2.53 14.54 12.70
CA GLU A 54 -2.02 15.87 12.35
C GLU A 54 -1.35 15.78 10.98
N ALA A 55 -1.74 16.66 10.05
CA ALA A 55 -1.12 16.76 8.73
C ALA A 55 -0.06 17.86 8.74
N VAL A 56 1.13 17.52 8.24
CA VAL A 56 2.29 18.42 8.18
C VAL A 56 2.89 18.47 6.77
N PHE A 57 3.44 19.61 6.41
CA PHE A 57 4.09 19.91 5.14
C PHE A 57 5.61 19.96 5.30
N CYS A 58 6.34 19.32 4.37
CA CYS A 58 7.78 19.41 4.28
C CYS A 58 8.20 20.52 3.30
N PRO A 59 8.81 21.64 3.74
CA PRO A 59 9.25 22.69 2.83
C PRO A 59 10.44 22.28 1.94
N ALA A 60 11.14 21.19 2.26
CA ALA A 60 12.31 20.73 1.50
C ALA A 60 11.96 19.90 0.27
N CYS A 61 10.93 19.06 0.33
CA CYS A 61 10.53 18.18 -0.79
C CYS A 61 9.02 18.23 -1.12
N SER A 62 8.29 19.12 -0.46
CA SER A 62 6.84 19.33 -0.63
C SER A 62 5.94 18.15 -0.27
N LEU A 63 6.46 17.12 0.41
CA LEU A 63 5.63 16.03 0.93
C LEU A 63 4.68 16.54 2.01
N VAL A 64 3.40 16.19 1.89
CA VAL A 64 2.43 16.24 2.99
C VAL A 64 2.34 14.85 3.62
N GLN A 65 2.43 14.78 4.95
CA GLN A 65 2.41 13.51 5.70
C GLN A 65 1.72 13.68 7.05
N ILE A 66 1.39 12.54 7.69
CA ILE A 66 0.92 12.52 9.08
C ILE A 66 2.09 12.37 10.07
N THR A 67 1.88 12.86 11.29
CA THR A 67 2.89 12.84 12.37
C THR A 67 3.03 11.47 13.03
N ALA A 68 1.94 10.72 13.18
CA ALA A 68 1.97 9.39 13.78
C ALA A 68 2.09 8.26 12.75
N THR A 69 2.73 7.16 13.19
CA THR A 69 2.73 5.87 12.47
C THR A 69 2.12 4.82 13.38
N VAL A 70 1.07 4.17 12.91
CA VAL A 70 0.48 2.99 13.56
C VAL A 70 1.12 1.75 12.97
N ALA A 71 1.32 0.71 13.78
CA ALA A 71 1.94 -0.54 13.34
C ALA A 71 1.11 -1.18 12.20
N PRO A 72 1.71 -1.51 11.03
CA PRO A 72 1.00 -2.09 9.90
C PRO A 72 0.23 -3.38 10.26
N GLU A 73 0.73 -4.17 11.21
CA GLU A 73 0.09 -5.39 11.68
C GLU A 73 -1.29 -5.14 12.30
N LEU A 74 -1.44 -4.01 13.02
CA LEU A 74 -2.73 -3.60 13.61
C LEU A 74 -3.71 -3.14 12.54
N LEU A 75 -3.22 -2.58 11.43
CA LEU A 75 -4.05 -2.02 10.36
C LEU A 75 -4.48 -3.07 9.34
N PHE A 76 -3.61 -4.02 9.00
CA PHE A 76 -3.75 -4.81 7.77
C PHE A 76 -3.83 -6.33 7.96
N ARG A 77 -3.63 -6.90 9.16
CA ARG A 77 -3.76 -8.37 9.33
C ARG A 77 -5.19 -8.87 9.18
N ASN A 78 -6.17 -8.08 9.64
CA ASN A 78 -7.60 -8.35 9.51
C ASN A 78 -8.26 -7.21 8.75
N TYR A 79 -8.03 -7.17 7.44
CA TYR A 79 -8.54 -6.11 6.57
C TYR A 79 -9.93 -6.46 6.04
N LEU A 80 -10.87 -5.51 6.15
CA LEU A 80 -12.29 -5.72 5.79
C LEU A 80 -12.66 -5.17 4.41
N TYR A 81 -11.74 -4.47 3.74
CA TYR A 81 -12.02 -3.80 2.48
C TYR A 81 -11.65 -4.69 1.28
N PHE A 82 -12.66 -5.01 0.47
CA PHE A 82 -12.53 -5.76 -0.78
C PHE A 82 -12.69 -4.82 -1.97
N SER A 83 -11.64 -4.66 -2.76
CA SER A 83 -11.62 -3.72 -3.89
C SER A 83 -12.61 -4.12 -5.00
N SER A 84 -12.86 -5.43 -5.15
CA SER A 84 -13.80 -5.93 -6.15
C SER A 84 -15.27 -5.59 -5.89
N PHE A 85 -15.63 -5.08 -4.71
CA PHE A 85 -17.01 -4.66 -4.42
C PHE A 85 -17.43 -3.41 -5.21
N SER A 86 -16.47 -2.65 -5.73
CA SER A 86 -16.76 -1.49 -6.58
C SER A 86 -16.67 -1.84 -8.07
N ALA A 87 -17.82 -1.83 -8.75
CA ALA A 87 -17.86 -2.00 -10.21
C ALA A 87 -17.05 -0.92 -10.96
N THR A 88 -16.96 0.28 -10.39
CA THR A 88 -16.13 1.35 -10.96
C THR A 88 -14.64 1.04 -10.81
N MET A 89 -14.19 0.53 -9.66
CA MET A 89 -12.80 0.10 -9.48
C MET A 89 -12.44 -1.06 -10.40
N LEU A 90 -13.35 -2.03 -10.61
CA LEU A 90 -13.13 -3.13 -11.53
C LEU A 90 -12.95 -2.65 -12.98
N ARG A 91 -13.80 -1.73 -13.47
CA ARG A 91 -13.64 -1.14 -14.81
C ARG A 91 -12.31 -0.41 -14.94
N HIS A 92 -11.97 0.44 -13.98
CA HIS A 92 -10.70 1.17 -13.95
C HIS A 92 -9.49 0.21 -13.97
N SER A 93 -9.56 -0.86 -13.19
CA SER A 93 -8.49 -1.88 -13.12
C SER A 93 -8.33 -2.64 -14.42
N GLN A 94 -9.43 -2.97 -15.08
CA GLN A 94 -9.41 -3.59 -16.40
C GLN A 94 -8.75 -2.67 -17.43
N GLU A 95 -9.17 -1.40 -17.48
CA GLU A 95 -8.61 -0.40 -18.40
C GLU A 95 -7.11 -0.20 -18.17
N LEU A 96 -6.68 -0.13 -16.91
CA LEU A 96 -5.27 -0.06 -16.52
C LEU A 96 -4.49 -1.30 -16.98
N ALA A 97 -4.99 -2.49 -16.67
CA ALA A 97 -4.36 -3.75 -17.06
C ALA A 97 -4.20 -3.85 -18.58
N GLU A 98 -5.27 -3.62 -19.33
CA GLU A 98 -5.26 -3.64 -20.79
C GLU A 98 -4.27 -2.63 -21.39
N ARG A 99 -4.20 -1.42 -20.83
CA ARG A 99 -3.24 -0.39 -21.26
C ARG A 99 -1.80 -0.83 -21.02
N LEU A 100 -1.50 -1.43 -19.87
CA LEU A 100 -0.16 -1.92 -19.53
C LEU A 100 0.24 -3.10 -20.42
N ILE A 101 -0.67 -4.06 -20.61
CA ILE A 101 -0.46 -5.22 -21.49
C ILE A 101 -0.09 -4.75 -22.90
N ARG A 102 -0.86 -3.83 -23.49
CA ARG A 102 -0.58 -3.31 -24.84
C ARG A 102 0.71 -2.49 -24.90
N SER A 103 0.88 -1.51 -24.02
CA SER A 103 2.00 -0.56 -24.08
C SER A 103 3.35 -1.18 -23.73
N ARG A 104 3.35 -2.21 -22.88
CA ARG A 104 4.57 -2.94 -22.48
C ARG A 104 4.75 -4.26 -23.23
N ARG A 105 3.84 -4.61 -24.14
CA ARG A 105 3.84 -5.86 -24.93
C ARG A 105 3.97 -7.10 -24.05
N LEU A 106 3.23 -7.12 -22.95
CA LEU A 106 3.30 -8.21 -21.97
C LEU A 106 2.70 -9.48 -22.56
N GLY A 107 3.29 -10.62 -22.20
CA GLY A 107 2.81 -11.93 -22.62
C GLY A 107 3.22 -13.03 -21.65
N ALA A 108 3.17 -14.28 -22.09
CA ALA A 108 3.45 -15.45 -21.26
C ALA A 108 4.89 -15.50 -20.68
N GLY A 109 5.83 -14.75 -21.27
CA GLY A 109 7.20 -14.59 -20.76
C GLY A 109 7.40 -13.41 -19.81
N SER A 110 6.34 -12.67 -19.51
CA SER A 110 6.35 -11.51 -18.61
C SER A 110 5.92 -11.90 -17.20
N LEU A 111 6.19 -11.04 -16.23
CA LEU A 111 5.68 -11.13 -14.87
C LEU A 111 5.11 -9.77 -14.43
N ALA A 112 3.84 -9.77 -14.04
CA ALA A 112 3.19 -8.64 -13.38
C ALA A 112 3.09 -8.89 -11.87
N VAL A 113 3.61 -7.97 -11.06
CA VAL A 113 3.51 -8.02 -9.60
C VAL A 113 2.60 -6.90 -9.12
N GLU A 114 1.67 -7.18 -8.23
CA GLU A 114 0.89 -6.15 -7.53
C GLU A 114 1.19 -6.20 -6.03
N ILE A 115 1.60 -5.06 -5.47
CA ILE A 115 1.88 -4.88 -4.04
C ILE A 115 0.62 -4.39 -3.34
N ALA A 116 0.25 -5.02 -2.23
CA ALA A 116 -1.07 -4.92 -1.60
C ALA A 116 -2.18 -5.23 -2.60
N SER A 117 -2.08 -6.39 -3.25
CA SER A 117 -2.93 -6.81 -4.37
C SER A 117 -4.40 -7.04 -3.98
N ASN A 118 -4.71 -6.98 -2.69
CA ASN A 118 -6.04 -7.20 -2.16
C ASN A 118 -6.61 -8.52 -2.69
N ASP A 119 -7.90 -8.57 -3.02
CA ASP A 119 -8.61 -9.78 -3.40
C ASP A 119 -8.38 -10.19 -4.87
N GLY A 120 -7.26 -9.75 -5.46
CA GLY A 120 -6.88 -10.04 -6.85
C GLY A 120 -7.72 -9.31 -7.90
N TYR A 121 -8.44 -8.26 -7.50
CA TYR A 121 -9.36 -7.49 -8.36
C TYR A 121 -8.72 -7.01 -9.68
N LEU A 122 -7.44 -6.64 -9.66
CA LEU A 122 -6.70 -6.15 -10.83
C LEU A 122 -5.94 -7.28 -11.53
N LEU A 123 -5.14 -8.07 -10.79
CA LEU A 123 -4.32 -9.13 -11.38
C LEU A 123 -5.11 -10.20 -12.15
N GLN A 124 -6.40 -10.42 -11.82
CA GLN A 124 -7.25 -11.34 -12.58
C GLN A 124 -7.31 -11.01 -14.09
N TYR A 125 -7.16 -9.74 -14.48
CA TYR A 125 -7.20 -9.34 -15.89
C TYR A 125 -5.92 -9.72 -16.64
N PHE A 126 -4.77 -9.74 -15.95
CA PHE A 126 -3.51 -10.28 -16.49
C PHE A 126 -3.57 -11.80 -16.62
N VAL A 127 -4.14 -12.49 -15.61
CA VAL A 127 -4.36 -13.94 -15.66
C VAL A 127 -5.22 -14.34 -16.86
N ARG A 128 -6.34 -13.64 -17.10
CA ARG A 128 -7.21 -13.86 -18.28
C ARG A 128 -6.48 -13.66 -19.61
N ALA A 129 -5.46 -12.80 -19.65
CA ALA A 129 -4.61 -12.57 -20.81
C ALA A 129 -3.45 -13.58 -20.93
N GLY A 130 -3.36 -14.57 -20.04
CA GLY A 130 -2.29 -15.58 -20.05
C GLY A 130 -0.93 -15.07 -19.59
N ILE A 131 -0.90 -13.97 -18.81
CA ILE A 131 0.33 -13.37 -18.29
C ILE A 131 0.55 -13.88 -16.86
N PRO A 132 1.76 -14.39 -16.53
CA PRO A 132 2.12 -14.72 -15.16
C PRO A 132 1.99 -13.53 -14.21
N VAL A 133 1.43 -13.77 -13.03
CA VAL A 133 1.23 -12.74 -11.99
C VAL A 133 1.74 -13.19 -10.62
N LEU A 134 1.96 -12.21 -9.75
CA LEU A 134 2.16 -12.41 -8.32
C LEU A 134 1.51 -11.27 -7.53
N GLY A 135 0.55 -11.62 -6.68
CA GLY A 135 0.05 -10.72 -5.64
C GLY A 135 0.93 -10.77 -4.40
N ILE A 136 1.03 -9.65 -3.68
CA ILE A 136 1.63 -9.57 -2.35
C ILE A 136 0.60 -8.89 -1.45
N GLU A 137 0.03 -9.62 -0.49
CA GLU A 137 -1.10 -9.14 0.33
C GLU A 137 -0.97 -9.67 1.77
N PRO A 138 -0.67 -8.84 2.77
CA PRO A 138 -0.49 -9.30 4.15
C PRO A 138 -1.77 -9.84 4.82
N ALA A 139 -2.97 -9.47 4.33
CA ALA A 139 -4.24 -9.90 4.90
C ALA A 139 -4.61 -11.31 4.39
N LEU A 140 -4.47 -12.33 5.26
CA LEU A 140 -4.70 -13.73 4.89
C LEU A 140 -6.12 -13.97 4.33
N ASN A 141 -7.14 -13.37 4.98
CA ASN A 141 -8.54 -13.49 4.57
C ASN A 141 -8.78 -12.94 3.15
N ILE A 142 -8.03 -11.91 2.75
CA ILE A 142 -8.13 -11.27 1.45
C ILE A 142 -7.32 -12.05 0.40
N ALA A 143 -6.10 -12.46 0.74
CA ALA A 143 -5.22 -13.24 -0.13
C ALA A 143 -5.89 -14.55 -0.59
N SER A 144 -6.59 -15.26 0.31
CA SER A 144 -7.33 -16.48 -0.06
C SER A 144 -8.43 -16.25 -1.11
N VAL A 145 -9.05 -15.06 -1.15
CA VAL A 145 -10.04 -14.72 -2.20
C VAL A 145 -9.35 -14.47 -3.54
N ALA A 146 -8.16 -13.88 -3.54
CA ALA A 146 -7.36 -13.72 -4.76
C ALA A 146 -6.96 -15.09 -5.36
N GLU A 147 -6.53 -16.03 -4.50
CA GLU A 147 -6.17 -17.38 -4.93
C GLU A 147 -7.34 -18.14 -5.55
N GLN A 148 -8.55 -18.00 -5.00
CA GLN A 148 -9.78 -18.58 -5.60
C GLN A 148 -10.07 -18.05 -7.00
N LYS A 149 -9.60 -16.84 -7.34
CA LYS A 149 -9.69 -16.25 -8.68
C LYS A 149 -8.51 -16.66 -9.59
N GLY A 150 -7.64 -17.56 -9.14
CA GLY A 150 -6.46 -18.01 -9.88
C GLY A 150 -5.30 -17.02 -9.85
N VAL A 151 -5.24 -16.12 -8.86
CA VAL A 151 -4.13 -15.16 -8.68
C VAL A 151 -3.21 -15.68 -7.56
N PRO A 152 -2.01 -16.19 -7.88
CA PRO A 152 -1.03 -16.58 -6.87
C PRO A 152 -0.64 -15.38 -6.00
N THR A 153 -0.76 -15.52 -4.69
CA THR A 153 -0.59 -14.40 -3.75
C THR A 153 0.32 -14.80 -2.59
N LEU A 154 1.29 -13.96 -2.23
CA LEU A 154 2.13 -14.14 -1.05
C LEU A 154 1.56 -13.35 0.12
N THR A 155 1.31 -14.03 1.24
CA THR A 155 0.80 -13.43 2.46
C THR A 155 1.90 -12.78 3.31
N GLU A 156 2.58 -11.80 2.73
CA GLU A 156 3.72 -11.09 3.33
C GLU A 156 3.59 -9.57 3.15
N PHE A 157 4.24 -8.80 4.03
CA PHE A 157 4.44 -7.36 3.80
C PHE A 157 5.55 -7.14 2.77
N PHE A 158 5.36 -6.18 1.88
CA PHE A 158 6.38 -5.83 0.89
C PHE A 158 7.49 -4.95 1.49
N GLY A 159 8.73 -5.26 1.14
CA GLY A 159 9.90 -4.50 1.52
C GLY A 159 11.18 -5.07 0.87
N ARG A 160 12.33 -4.53 1.28
CA ARG A 160 13.65 -4.87 0.73
C ARG A 160 13.97 -6.36 0.82
N GLU A 161 13.65 -6.98 1.95
CA GLU A 161 13.94 -8.39 2.22
C GLU A 161 13.18 -9.31 1.26
N LEU A 162 11.84 -9.16 1.21
CA LEU A 162 11.00 -9.94 0.30
C LEU A 162 11.38 -9.68 -1.17
N ALA A 163 11.63 -8.43 -1.56
CA ALA A 163 12.08 -8.11 -2.91
C ALA A 163 13.41 -8.79 -3.26
N GLY A 164 14.36 -8.86 -2.33
CA GLY A 164 15.63 -9.56 -2.50
C GLY A 164 15.43 -11.06 -2.69
N LYS A 165 14.64 -11.70 -1.83
CA LYS A 165 14.26 -13.12 -1.95
C LYS A 165 13.64 -13.42 -3.31
N LEU A 166 12.65 -12.64 -3.73
CA LEU A 166 11.97 -12.81 -5.02
C LEU A 166 12.91 -12.62 -6.22
N ARG A 167 13.82 -11.63 -6.15
CA ARG A 167 14.86 -11.46 -7.19
C ARG A 167 15.75 -12.69 -7.27
N ASP A 168 16.20 -13.22 -6.14
CA ASP A 168 17.10 -14.37 -6.07
C ASP A 168 16.41 -15.67 -6.55
N GLU A 169 15.09 -15.75 -6.42
CA GLU A 169 14.23 -16.77 -7.04
C GLU A 169 14.00 -16.57 -8.55
N GLY A 170 14.57 -15.53 -9.16
CA GLY A 170 14.41 -15.21 -10.58
C GLY A 170 13.07 -14.56 -10.93
N ARG A 171 12.35 -14.00 -9.94
CA ARG A 171 10.98 -13.47 -10.09
C ARG A 171 10.96 -11.94 -10.26
N GLN A 172 11.93 -11.39 -10.99
CA GLN A 172 11.93 -9.97 -11.31
C GLN A 172 10.77 -9.63 -12.26
N ALA A 173 10.13 -8.49 -12.04
CA ALA A 173 8.89 -8.11 -12.70
C ALA A 173 9.10 -7.17 -13.89
N ASP A 174 8.32 -7.36 -14.96
CA ASP A 174 8.21 -6.42 -16.08
C ASP A 174 7.34 -5.22 -15.71
N VAL A 175 6.33 -5.46 -14.85
CA VAL A 175 5.47 -4.42 -14.30
C VAL A 175 5.27 -4.66 -12.81
N ILE A 176 5.47 -3.62 -12.00
CA ILE A 176 5.06 -3.59 -10.60
C ILE A 176 3.93 -2.57 -10.47
N ILE A 177 2.83 -2.95 -9.83
CA ILE A 177 1.66 -2.11 -9.59
C ILE A 177 1.49 -1.93 -8.08
N ALA A 178 1.26 -0.70 -7.65
CA ALA A 178 1.06 -0.36 -6.25
C ALA A 178 -0.06 0.69 -6.16
N ASN A 179 -1.30 0.21 -6.17
CA ASN A 179 -2.49 1.06 -6.12
C ASN A 179 -2.88 1.33 -4.67
N ASN A 180 -3.01 2.61 -4.32
CA ASN A 180 -3.49 3.10 -3.03
C ASN A 180 -2.69 2.57 -1.81
N VAL A 181 -1.48 2.06 -2.00
CA VAL A 181 -0.65 1.51 -0.92
C VAL A 181 0.53 2.40 -0.53
N LEU A 182 1.14 3.13 -1.47
CA LEU A 182 2.37 3.89 -1.20
C LEU A 182 2.22 4.90 -0.05
N ALA A 183 1.03 5.52 0.06
CA ALA A 183 0.70 6.47 1.13
C ALA A 183 0.51 5.81 2.52
N HIS A 184 0.32 4.49 2.57
CA HIS A 184 0.11 3.71 3.81
C HIS A 184 1.40 3.11 4.37
N VAL A 185 2.51 3.20 3.63
CA VAL A 185 3.78 2.58 4.01
C VAL A 185 4.49 3.40 5.09
N ALA A 186 4.91 2.72 6.16
CA ALA A 186 5.74 3.31 7.21
C ALA A 186 7.19 3.57 6.74
N ASP A 187 7.87 2.54 6.24
CA ASP A 187 9.22 2.62 5.64
C ASP A 187 9.14 2.91 4.14
N LEU A 188 8.85 4.16 3.77
CA LEU A 188 8.70 4.57 2.38
C LEU A 188 9.99 4.32 1.56
N GLY A 189 11.16 4.56 2.17
CA GLY A 189 12.45 4.34 1.53
C GLY A 189 12.70 2.86 1.22
N GLY A 190 12.46 1.98 2.20
CA GLY A 190 12.57 0.54 2.01
C GLY A 190 11.56 -0.02 1.00
N PHE A 191 10.37 0.56 0.93
CA PHE A 191 9.37 0.16 -0.07
C PHE A 191 9.81 0.51 -1.50
N VAL A 192 10.23 1.76 -1.74
CA VAL A 192 10.71 2.19 -3.07
C VAL A 192 12.00 1.45 -3.45
N GLU A 193 12.90 1.20 -2.50
CA GLU A 193 14.10 0.39 -2.73
C GLU A 193 13.74 -1.07 -3.07
N GLY A 194 12.76 -1.67 -2.38
CA GLY A 194 12.24 -3.00 -2.71
C GLY A 194 11.71 -3.08 -4.15
N ILE A 195 10.96 -2.06 -4.59
CA ILE A 195 10.49 -1.99 -5.98
C ILE A 195 11.68 -1.95 -6.94
N ARG A 196 12.70 -1.12 -6.68
CA ARG A 196 13.91 -1.07 -7.49
C ARG A 196 14.64 -2.42 -7.57
N ILE A 197 14.69 -3.18 -6.48
CA ILE A 197 15.31 -4.50 -6.43
C ILE A 197 14.54 -5.51 -7.28
N LEU A 198 13.21 -5.51 -7.18
CA LEU A 198 12.35 -6.50 -7.83
C LEU A 198 12.08 -6.19 -9.31
N LEU A 199 12.23 -4.93 -9.74
CA LEU A 199 11.97 -4.53 -11.11
C LEU A 199 13.07 -5.03 -12.07
N LYS A 200 12.69 -5.50 -13.25
CA LYS A 200 13.62 -5.73 -14.36
C LYS A 200 14.24 -4.39 -14.82
N ARG A 201 15.39 -4.47 -15.49
CA ARG A 201 16.11 -3.27 -15.99
C ARG A 201 15.25 -2.39 -16.91
N ASP A 202 14.39 -3.00 -17.70
CA ASP A 202 13.44 -2.34 -18.61
C ASP A 202 11.99 -2.39 -18.08
N GLY A 203 11.79 -2.81 -16.83
CA GLY A 203 10.48 -2.85 -16.20
C GLY A 203 9.94 -1.45 -15.88
N VAL A 204 8.65 -1.38 -15.55
CA VAL A 204 8.00 -0.15 -15.09
C VAL A 204 7.27 -0.37 -13.76
N ALA A 205 7.38 0.59 -12.86
CA ALA A 205 6.55 0.67 -11.66
C ALA A 205 5.41 1.67 -11.87
N VAL A 206 4.19 1.28 -11.53
CA VAL A 206 2.98 2.10 -11.65
C VAL A 206 2.40 2.30 -10.26
N PHE A 207 2.22 3.55 -9.88
CA PHE A 207 1.64 3.94 -8.60
C PHE A 207 0.35 4.69 -8.84
N GLU A 208 -0.64 4.38 -8.02
CA GLU A 208 -1.85 5.18 -7.88
C GLU A 208 -1.94 5.65 -6.43
N VAL A 209 -2.04 6.95 -6.22
CA VAL A 209 -2.16 7.57 -4.91
C VAL A 209 -3.12 8.75 -4.99
N PRO A 210 -3.84 9.09 -3.91
CA PRO A 210 -4.60 10.32 -3.83
C PRO A 210 -3.72 11.54 -4.14
N TYR A 211 -4.21 12.44 -4.99
CA TYR A 211 -3.45 13.61 -5.39
C TYR A 211 -3.67 14.76 -4.40
N VAL A 212 -2.59 15.18 -3.73
CA VAL A 212 -2.64 16.22 -2.67
C VAL A 212 -3.27 17.54 -3.10
N LYS A 213 -3.24 17.88 -4.39
CA LYS A 213 -3.85 19.12 -4.90
C LYS A 213 -5.38 19.09 -4.82
N ASP A 214 -5.98 17.92 -4.92
CA ASP A 214 -7.43 17.73 -4.89
C ASP A 214 -7.96 17.54 -3.46
N LEU A 215 -7.08 17.52 -2.45
CA LEU A 215 -7.40 17.42 -1.03
C LEU A 215 -7.61 18.78 -0.37
#